data_AF-A0A0P1LIR2-F1
#
_entry.id   AF-A0A0P1LIR2-F1
#
_cell.length_a   1.000
_cell.length_b   1.000
_cell.length_c   1.000
_cell.angle_alpha   90.00
_cell.angle_beta   90.00
_cell.angle_gamma   90.00
#
_symmetry.space_group_name_H-M   'P 1'
#
loop_
_entity.id
_entity.type
_entity.pdbx_description
1 polymer ?
#
loop_
_entity_poly.entity_id
_entity_poly.type
_entity_poly.pdbx_seq_one_letter_code
_entity_poly.pdbx_strand_id
1 'polypeptide(L)'
;MEKAFFISDVHLGYGGKEINRAKEIELVRFLDHVGENSKKLFILGDFFDVWFEYKLAIPKGFTRVLGKLAELSDNGVEIFYVLGNHDFWVRDYFETEFGAKVFKDELEIEINGKKFYIVHGDGLSKNDKGYQILRKILRNKVNIALFSLIHPDLGLWLAGTSSRKSREHSMNRDSRNDEKEAIEFAKMKIEEGFDYVVMGHLHMPATLKIGNGFYINTGDWLWNFTYGVFSDEFEIKKWKFTDEKAQRLLQK
;
A
#
# COMPACT_ATOMS: atom_id res chain seq x y z
N MET A 1 19.99 -3.93 16.19
CA MET A 1 19.62 -4.07 14.77
C MET A 1 18.54 -3.05 14.47
N GLU A 2 18.52 -2.51 13.26
CA GLU A 2 17.57 -1.46 12.88
C GLU A 2 16.18 -2.06 12.67
N LYS A 3 15.13 -1.42 13.20
CA LYS A 3 13.75 -1.86 12.92
C LYS A 3 13.32 -1.30 11.57
N ALA A 4 12.46 -2.04 10.88
CA ALA A 4 11.77 -1.60 9.67
C ALA A 4 10.27 -1.88 9.81
N PHE A 5 9.44 -0.91 9.41
CA PHE A 5 7.99 -1.03 9.47
C PHE A 5 7.40 -1.11 8.07
N PHE A 6 6.38 -1.93 7.89
CA PHE A 6 5.75 -2.21 6.60
C PHE A 6 4.24 -2.01 6.72
N ILE A 7 3.63 -1.28 5.79
CA ILE A 7 2.19 -1.04 5.74
C ILE A 7 1.72 -1.07 4.28
N SER A 8 0.49 -1.50 4.05
CA SER A 8 -0.14 -1.55 2.73
C SER A 8 -1.64 -1.32 2.84
N ASP A 9 -2.31 -1.10 1.72
CA ASP A 9 -3.77 -1.23 1.58
C ASP A 9 -4.55 -0.40 2.62
N VAL A 10 -4.12 0.85 2.79
CA VAL A 10 -4.75 1.79 3.74
C VAL A 10 -6.03 2.38 3.16
N HIS A 11 -6.05 2.62 1.85
CA HIS A 11 -7.17 3.23 1.14
C HIS A 11 -7.72 4.47 1.85
N LEU A 12 -6.85 5.45 2.11
CA LEU A 12 -7.28 6.79 2.52
C LEU A 12 -8.19 7.39 1.44
N GLY A 13 -9.39 7.80 1.81
CA GLY A 13 -10.43 8.26 0.89
C GLY A 13 -11.62 7.29 0.83
N TYR A 14 -11.44 6.04 1.25
CA TYR A 14 -12.50 5.05 1.28
C TYR A 14 -13.46 5.26 2.47
N GLY A 15 -14.77 5.17 2.19
CA GLY A 15 -15.84 5.32 3.18
C GLY A 15 -16.33 6.76 3.35
N GLY A 16 -17.07 7.00 4.44
CA GLY A 16 -17.63 8.32 4.74
C GLY A 16 -16.60 9.33 5.28
N LYS A 17 -16.99 10.61 5.35
CA LYS A 17 -16.13 11.69 5.89
C LYS A 17 -15.66 11.40 7.32
N GLU A 18 -16.53 10.86 8.17
CA GLU A 18 -16.19 10.52 9.56
C GLU A 18 -15.20 9.34 9.63
N ILE A 19 -15.41 8.30 8.82
CA ILE A 19 -14.50 7.14 8.71
C ILE A 19 -13.11 7.61 8.28
N ASN A 20 -13.04 8.42 7.21
CA ASN A 20 -11.78 8.97 6.72
C ASN A 20 -11.09 9.84 7.77
N ARG A 21 -11.84 10.67 8.49
CA ARG A 21 -11.28 11.50 9.55
C ARG A 21 -10.69 10.67 10.68
N ALA A 22 -11.38 9.62 11.11
CA ALA A 22 -10.89 8.71 12.14
C ALA A 22 -9.66 7.93 11.66
N LYS A 23 -9.69 7.42 10.42
CA LYS A 23 -8.56 6.71 9.81
C LYS A 23 -7.33 7.60 9.71
N GLU A 24 -7.46 8.86 9.26
CA GLU A 24 -6.34 9.82 9.24
C GLU A 24 -5.73 10.05 10.63
N ILE A 25 -6.55 10.17 11.68
CA ILE A 25 -6.05 10.37 13.05
C ILE A 25 -5.27 9.15 13.53
N GLU A 26 -5.81 7.95 13.35
CA GLU A 26 -5.16 6.71 13.76
C GLU A 26 -3.90 6.42 12.96
N LEU A 27 -3.91 6.72 11.67
CA LEU A 27 -2.74 6.55 10.83
C LEU A 27 -1.63 7.53 11.21
N VAL A 28 -1.95 8.78 11.54
CA VAL A 28 -0.96 9.72 12.09
C VAL A 28 -0.34 9.19 13.39
N ARG A 29 -1.15 8.62 14.30
CA ARG A 29 -0.64 7.99 15.54
C ARG A 29 0.25 6.80 15.25
N PHE A 30 -0.06 6.01 14.23
CA PHE A 30 0.82 4.94 13.77
C PHE A 30 2.12 5.47 13.19
N LEU A 31 2.07 6.51 12.37
CA LEU A 31 3.27 7.13 11.81
C LEU A 31 4.15 7.75 12.90
N ASP A 32 3.57 8.35 13.95
CA ASP A 32 4.31 8.77 15.15
C ASP A 32 5.01 7.58 15.80
N HIS A 33 4.29 6.47 16.00
CA HIS A 33 4.86 5.24 16.53
C HIS A 33 6.03 4.71 15.66
N VAL A 34 5.92 4.78 14.34
CA VAL A 34 7.01 4.42 13.42
C VAL A 34 8.22 5.33 13.66
N GLY A 35 8.03 6.64 13.69
CA GLY A 35 9.11 7.61 13.88
C GLY A 35 9.86 7.48 15.20
N GLU A 36 9.17 7.05 16.26
CA GLU A 36 9.77 6.76 17.57
C GLU A 36 10.58 5.46 17.60
N ASN A 37 10.27 4.50 16.73
CA ASN A 37 10.76 3.13 16.83
C ASN A 37 11.62 2.67 15.65
N SER A 38 11.71 3.45 14.57
CA SER A 38 12.32 3.06 13.31
C SER A 38 12.84 4.27 12.53
N LYS A 39 13.83 4.02 11.68
CA LYS A 39 14.26 4.96 10.64
C LYS A 39 13.88 4.51 9.23
N LYS A 40 13.12 3.42 9.10
CA LYS A 40 12.63 2.89 7.82
C LYS A 40 11.13 2.59 7.86
N LEU A 41 10.42 3.14 6.89
CA LEU A 41 9.01 2.89 6.62
C LEU A 41 8.85 2.42 5.17
N PHE A 42 8.25 1.26 4.99
CA PHE A 42 7.89 0.69 3.70
C PHE A 42 6.38 0.77 3.52
N ILE A 43 5.93 1.44 2.46
CA ILE A 43 4.53 1.55 2.05
C ILE A 43 4.37 0.72 0.78
N LEU A 44 3.58 -0.35 0.83
CA LEU A 44 3.45 -1.36 -0.24
C LEU A 44 2.13 -1.18 -0.99
N GLY A 45 1.94 0.01 -1.55
CA GLY A 45 0.83 0.34 -2.43
C GLY A 45 -0.51 0.52 -1.73
N ASP A 46 -1.46 1.05 -2.49
CA ASP A 46 -2.84 1.27 -2.08
C ASP A 46 -2.99 2.06 -0.77
N PHE A 47 -2.08 3.02 -0.54
CA PHE A 47 -2.15 3.90 0.63
C PHE A 47 -3.33 4.86 0.53
N PHE A 48 -3.62 5.32 -0.69
CA PHE A 48 -4.78 6.13 -1.04
C PHE A 48 -5.80 5.29 -1.81
N ASP A 49 -7.08 5.58 -1.59
CA ASP A 49 -8.17 4.89 -2.29
C ASP A 49 -8.19 5.23 -3.79
N VAL A 50 -7.78 6.45 -4.14
CA VAL A 50 -7.52 6.89 -5.50
C VAL A 50 -6.47 7.99 -5.42
N TRP A 51 -5.38 7.82 -6.16
CA TRP A 51 -4.42 8.89 -6.37
C TRP A 51 -4.12 9.08 -7.86
N PHE A 52 -4.57 10.21 -8.41
CA PHE A 52 -4.18 10.67 -9.74
C PHE A 52 -3.52 12.04 -9.64
N GLU A 53 -2.27 12.11 -10.06
CA GLU A 53 -1.49 13.35 -10.01
C GLU A 53 -1.61 14.12 -11.33
N TYR A 54 -2.42 15.19 -11.30
CA TYR A 54 -2.45 16.16 -12.39
C TYR A 54 -1.24 17.07 -12.30
N LYS A 55 -0.88 17.71 -13.43
CA LYS A 55 0.27 18.62 -13.49
C LYS A 55 0.25 19.74 -12.44
N LEU A 56 -0.94 20.21 -12.04
CA LEU A 56 -1.14 21.34 -11.13
C LEU A 56 -2.14 21.03 -10.01
N ALA A 57 -2.58 19.77 -9.87
CA ALA A 57 -3.61 19.40 -8.91
C ALA A 57 -3.41 17.98 -8.41
N ILE A 58 -3.65 17.79 -7.12
CA ILE A 58 -3.68 16.49 -6.45
C ILE A 58 -5.04 16.25 -5.81
N PRO A 59 -5.39 15.00 -5.46
CA PRO A 59 -6.61 14.71 -4.73
C PRO A 59 -6.69 15.54 -3.43
N LYS A 60 -7.82 16.22 -3.24
CA LYS A 60 -8.07 16.99 -2.02
C LYS A 60 -8.27 16.06 -0.82
N GLY A 61 -7.55 16.32 0.27
CA GLY A 61 -7.70 15.61 1.54
C GLY A 61 -6.35 15.27 2.14
N PHE A 62 -6.36 14.37 3.13
CA PHE A 62 -5.17 13.68 3.64
C PHE A 62 -4.04 14.55 4.19
N THR A 63 -4.27 15.86 4.35
CA THR A 63 -3.26 16.86 4.73
C THR A 63 -2.49 16.47 5.99
N ARG A 64 -3.17 15.81 6.95
CA ARG A 64 -2.53 15.39 8.20
C ARG A 64 -1.55 14.25 7.98
N VAL A 65 -1.93 13.28 7.16
CA VAL A 65 -1.09 12.13 6.85
C VAL A 65 0.07 12.58 5.97
N LEU A 66 -0.20 13.38 4.92
CA LEU A 66 0.84 13.94 4.06
C LEU A 66 1.84 14.77 4.85
N GLY A 67 1.36 15.67 5.72
CA GLY A 67 2.23 16.45 6.59
C GLY A 67 3.05 15.59 7.56
N LYS A 68 2.45 14.52 8.11
CA LYS A 68 3.17 13.60 8.99
C LYS A 68 4.22 12.78 8.24
N LEU A 69 3.96 12.35 7.01
CA LEU A 69 4.97 11.68 6.17
C LEU A 69 6.15 12.61 5.86
N ALA A 70 5.87 13.87 5.50
CA ALA A 70 6.92 14.87 5.28
C ALA A 70 7.74 15.11 6.56
N GLU A 71 7.08 15.29 7.70
CA GLU A 71 7.74 15.44 9.00
C GLU A 71 8.62 14.23 9.36
N LEU A 72 8.17 13.00 9.11
CA LEU A 72 8.98 11.81 9.34
C LEU A 72 10.24 11.81 8.46
N SER A 73 10.07 12.14 7.18
CA SER A 73 11.16 12.24 6.21
C SER A 73 12.20 13.28 6.62
N ASP A 74 11.74 14.49 7.00
CA ASP A 74 12.59 15.57 7.50
C ASP A 74 13.34 15.19 8.79
N ASN A 75 12.75 14.35 9.63
CA ASN A 75 13.36 13.78 10.83
C ASN A 75 14.23 12.54 10.58
N GLY A 76 14.54 12.27 9.30
CA GLY A 76 15.47 11.23 8.86
C GLY A 76 14.89 9.82 8.80
N VAL A 77 13.57 9.66 8.77
CA VAL A 77 12.94 8.37 8.45
C VAL A 77 12.93 8.19 6.94
N GLU A 78 13.59 7.13 6.45
CA GLU A 78 13.54 6.76 5.04
C GLU A 78 12.19 6.13 4.71
N ILE A 79 11.44 6.75 3.80
CA ILE A 79 10.16 6.25 3.31
C ILE A 79 10.37 5.58 1.95
N PHE A 80 10.14 4.28 1.87
CA PHE A 80 10.15 3.51 0.62
C PHE A 80 8.71 3.25 0.22
N TYR A 81 8.33 3.62 -1.00
CA TYR A 81 6.96 3.52 -1.47
C TYR A 81 6.90 2.67 -2.74
N VAL A 82 6.38 1.45 -2.65
CA VAL A 82 6.05 0.63 -3.83
C VAL A 82 4.62 0.99 -4.26
N LEU A 83 4.40 1.36 -5.51
CA LEU A 83 3.08 1.75 -6.02
C LEU A 83 2.15 0.53 -6.13
N GLY A 84 0.89 0.72 -5.76
CA GLY A 84 -0.20 -0.24 -5.93
C GLY A 84 -1.12 0.12 -7.08
N ASN A 85 -2.28 -0.54 -7.15
CA ASN A 85 -3.23 -0.33 -8.24
C ASN A 85 -4.19 0.85 -8.04
N HIS A 86 -4.19 1.49 -6.88
CA HIS A 86 -4.96 2.71 -6.62
C HIS A 86 -4.14 4.01 -6.70
N ASP A 87 -2.82 3.90 -6.68
CA ASP A 87 -1.91 5.05 -6.55
C ASP A 87 -0.74 5.07 -7.57
N PHE A 88 -0.80 4.24 -8.63
CA PHE A 88 0.25 4.20 -9.66
C PHE A 88 0.33 5.42 -10.60
N TRP A 89 -0.62 6.37 -10.53
CA TRP A 89 -0.62 7.59 -11.35
C TRP A 89 0.14 8.76 -10.70
N VAL A 90 1.11 8.45 -9.84
CA VAL A 90 2.10 9.39 -9.30
C VAL A 90 3.10 9.79 -10.38
N ARG A 91 3.51 11.06 -10.39
CA ARG A 91 4.60 11.57 -11.21
C ARG A 91 5.83 11.74 -10.32
N ASP A 92 5.87 12.82 -9.54
CA ASP A 92 6.98 13.17 -8.65
C ASP A 92 6.52 13.76 -7.30
N TYR A 93 5.20 13.89 -7.07
CA TYR A 93 4.69 14.50 -5.84
C TYR A 93 5.14 13.74 -4.58
N PHE A 94 5.18 12.40 -4.61
CA PHE A 94 5.58 11.61 -3.45
C PHE A 94 7.08 11.78 -3.14
N GLU A 95 7.92 11.82 -4.17
CA GLU A 95 9.34 12.11 -4.03
C GLU A 95 9.61 13.54 -3.58
N THR A 96 8.87 14.53 -4.09
CA THR A 96 9.17 15.95 -3.89
C THR A 96 8.55 16.54 -2.62
N GLU A 97 7.34 16.13 -2.24
CA GLU A 97 6.60 16.75 -1.14
C GLU A 97 6.78 16.05 0.21
N PHE A 98 7.06 14.75 0.23
CA PHE A 98 7.36 14.04 1.47
C PHE A 98 8.60 13.13 1.39
N GLY A 99 9.43 13.30 0.36
CA GLY A 99 10.77 12.70 0.29
C GLY A 99 10.78 11.18 0.17
N ALA A 100 9.71 10.55 -0.33
CA ALA A 100 9.69 9.11 -0.50
C ALA A 100 10.57 8.64 -1.66
N LYS A 101 11.15 7.44 -1.50
CA LYS A 101 11.77 6.68 -2.60
C LYS A 101 10.68 5.85 -3.25
N VAL A 102 10.21 6.28 -4.42
CA VAL A 102 9.08 5.64 -5.11
C VAL A 102 9.56 4.56 -6.10
N PHE A 103 8.92 3.40 -6.03
CA PHE A 103 9.17 2.23 -6.85
C PHE A 103 7.88 1.83 -7.57
N LYS A 104 7.92 1.70 -8.90
CA LYS A 104 6.70 1.53 -9.70
C LYS A 104 6.13 0.12 -9.67
N ASP A 105 6.99 -0.88 -9.49
CA ASP A 105 6.62 -2.28 -9.60
C ASP A 105 7.18 -3.06 -8.41
N GLU A 106 8.50 -3.04 -8.19
CA GLU A 106 9.15 -3.77 -7.10
C GLU A 106 10.31 -3.00 -6.43
N LEU A 107 10.69 -3.47 -5.24
CA LEU A 107 11.86 -3.05 -4.50
C LEU A 107 12.62 -4.27 -3.97
N GLU A 108 13.88 -4.39 -4.40
CA GLU A 108 14.84 -5.34 -3.84
C GLU A 108 15.78 -4.61 -2.89
N ILE A 109 15.86 -5.04 -1.63
CA ILE A 109 16.67 -4.36 -0.61
C ILE A 109 17.20 -5.34 0.43
N GLU A 110 18.34 -5.01 1.02
CA GLU A 110 18.88 -5.74 2.18
C GLU A 110 18.60 -4.97 3.47
N ILE A 111 18.04 -5.65 4.48
CA ILE A 111 17.77 -5.10 5.81
C ILE A 111 18.39 -6.06 6.83
N ASN A 112 19.32 -5.56 7.66
CA ASN A 112 20.04 -6.36 8.66
C ASN A 112 20.63 -7.68 8.10
N GLY A 113 21.18 -7.66 6.87
CA GLY A 113 21.78 -8.85 6.24
C GLY A 113 20.78 -9.84 5.64
N LYS A 114 19.49 -9.48 5.58
CA LYS A 114 18.42 -10.28 4.96
C LYS A 114 17.93 -9.62 3.69
N LYS A 115 17.78 -10.41 2.62
CA LYS A 115 17.32 -9.93 1.31
C LYS A 115 15.80 -9.92 1.24
N PHE A 116 15.23 -8.78 0.91
CA PHE A 116 13.80 -8.55 0.75
C PHE A 116 13.46 -8.32 -0.72
N TYR A 117 12.42 -9.01 -1.19
CA TYR A 117 11.70 -8.69 -2.41
C TYR A 117 10.34 -8.11 -2.02
N ILE A 118 10.12 -6.83 -2.31
CA ILE A 118 8.92 -6.09 -1.90
C ILE A 118 8.15 -5.71 -3.16
N VAL A 119 6.87 -6.09 -3.22
CA VAL A 119 5.97 -5.81 -4.34
C VAL A 119 4.57 -5.58 -3.80
N HIS A 120 3.73 -4.78 -4.44
CA HIS A 120 2.35 -4.62 -3.97
C HIS A 120 1.55 -5.92 -4.08
N GLY A 121 1.65 -6.62 -5.23
CA GLY A 121 1.01 -7.92 -5.48
C GLY A 121 -0.08 -7.90 -6.55
N ASP A 122 -0.44 -6.72 -7.07
CA ASP A 122 -1.44 -6.60 -8.14
C ASP A 122 -0.97 -7.21 -9.46
N GLY A 123 -1.87 -7.94 -10.12
CA GLY A 123 -1.60 -8.52 -11.45
C GLY A 123 -0.79 -9.81 -11.44
N LEU A 124 -0.48 -10.38 -10.27
CA LEU A 124 0.04 -11.74 -10.14
C LEU A 124 -1.01 -12.80 -10.52
N SER A 125 -2.30 -12.49 -10.33
CA SER A 125 -3.42 -13.37 -10.67
C SER A 125 -3.56 -13.58 -12.19
N LYS A 126 -3.16 -14.75 -12.68
CA LYS A 126 -3.35 -15.28 -14.04
C LYS A 126 -4.82 -15.47 -14.39
N ASN A 127 -5.66 -15.73 -13.39
CA ASN A 127 -7.09 -15.96 -13.55
C ASN A 127 -7.88 -14.66 -13.76
N ASP A 128 -7.31 -13.50 -13.42
CA ASP A 128 -7.93 -12.20 -13.68
C ASP A 128 -7.53 -11.57 -15.03
N LYS A 129 -7.95 -12.22 -16.13
CA LYS A 129 -7.68 -11.68 -17.47
C LYS A 129 -8.30 -10.30 -17.69
N GLY A 130 -9.45 -10.03 -17.07
CA GLY A 130 -10.13 -8.74 -17.17
C GLY A 130 -9.31 -7.62 -16.55
N TYR A 131 -8.85 -7.82 -15.30
CA TYR A 131 -7.98 -6.87 -14.62
C TYR A 131 -6.64 -6.71 -15.35
N GLN A 132 -6.03 -7.79 -15.85
CA GLN A 132 -4.76 -7.67 -16.60
C GLN A 132 -4.91 -6.79 -17.86
N ILE A 133 -6.03 -6.91 -18.58
CA ILE A 133 -6.33 -6.03 -19.72
C ILE A 133 -6.56 -4.59 -19.25
N LEU A 134 -7.38 -4.42 -18.20
CA LEU A 134 -7.67 -3.11 -17.64
C LEU A 134 -6.39 -2.40 -17.17
N ARG A 135 -5.52 -3.11 -16.44
CA ARG A 135 -4.21 -2.62 -15.98
C ARG A 135 -3.36 -2.13 -17.14
N LYS A 136 -3.31 -2.85 -18.27
CA LYS A 136 -2.60 -2.41 -19.48
C LYS A 136 -3.19 -1.11 -20.05
N ILE A 137 -4.51 -0.98 -20.04
CA ILE A 137 -5.19 0.23 -20.50
C ILE A 137 -4.90 1.39 -19.56
N LEU A 138 -5.06 1.20 -18.24
CA LEU A 138 -4.92 2.27 -17.25
C LEU A 138 -3.47 2.73 -17.05
N ARG A 139 -2.48 1.83 -17.22
CA ARG A 139 -1.05 2.14 -17.14
C ARG A 139 -0.45 2.63 -18.48
N ASN A 140 -1.24 2.69 -19.55
CA ASN A 140 -0.75 3.20 -20.84
C ASN A 140 -0.53 4.73 -20.80
N LYS A 141 0.68 5.18 -21.16
CA LYS A 141 1.06 6.60 -21.11
C LYS A 141 0.15 7.53 -21.92
N VAL A 142 -0.37 7.09 -23.07
CA VAL A 142 -1.29 7.87 -23.89
C VAL A 142 -2.63 8.02 -23.18
N ASN A 143 -3.16 6.92 -22.60
CA ASN A 143 -4.41 6.98 -21.85
C ASN A 143 -4.29 7.85 -20.60
N ILE A 144 -3.17 7.77 -19.89
CA ILE A 144 -2.88 8.65 -18.74
C ILE A 144 -2.83 10.12 -19.19
N ALA A 145 -2.15 10.41 -20.30
CA ALA A 145 -2.09 11.76 -20.85
C ALA A 145 -3.49 12.28 -21.24
N LEU A 146 -4.31 11.46 -21.92
CA LEU A 146 -5.68 11.82 -22.28
C LEU A 146 -6.56 12.04 -21.04
N PHE A 147 -6.44 11.17 -20.03
CA PHE A 147 -7.19 11.32 -18.78
C PHE A 147 -6.77 12.58 -18.01
N SER A 148 -5.49 12.97 -18.07
CA SER A 148 -4.99 14.19 -17.44
C SER A 148 -5.54 15.48 -18.04
N LEU A 149 -6.18 15.43 -19.22
CA LEU A 149 -6.88 16.56 -19.83
C LEU A 149 -8.29 16.77 -19.25
N ILE A 150 -8.84 15.76 -18.58
CA ILE A 150 -10.14 15.87 -17.92
C ILE A 150 -9.96 16.76 -16.68
N HIS A 151 -10.92 17.66 -16.45
CA HIS A 151 -10.90 18.51 -15.25
C HIS A 151 -10.72 17.66 -13.97
N PRO A 152 -9.83 18.04 -13.03
CA PRO A 152 -9.51 17.22 -11.86
C PRO A 152 -10.71 16.71 -11.07
N ASP A 153 -11.71 17.56 -10.82
CA ASP A 153 -12.93 17.14 -10.11
C ASP A 153 -13.69 16.02 -10.83
N LEU A 154 -13.77 16.10 -12.16
CA LEU A 154 -14.47 15.10 -12.96
C LEU A 154 -13.66 13.81 -13.06
N GLY A 155 -12.35 13.91 -13.31
CA GLY A 155 -11.49 12.73 -13.40
C GLY A 155 -11.38 11.98 -12.07
N LEU A 156 -11.19 12.69 -10.96
CA LEU A 156 -11.18 12.07 -9.62
C LEU A 156 -12.54 11.45 -9.27
N TRP A 157 -13.66 12.08 -9.66
CA TRP A 157 -14.99 11.49 -9.48
C TRP A 157 -15.19 10.20 -10.30
N LEU A 158 -14.73 10.17 -11.55
CA LEU A 158 -14.76 8.97 -12.40
C LEU A 158 -13.90 7.85 -11.81
N ALA A 159 -12.65 8.17 -11.42
CA ALA A 159 -11.72 7.23 -10.82
C ALA A 159 -12.28 6.66 -9.51
N GLY A 160 -12.81 7.50 -8.62
CA GLY A 160 -13.44 7.06 -7.36
C GLY A 160 -14.65 6.16 -7.58
N THR A 161 -15.48 6.45 -8.59
CA THR A 161 -16.62 5.61 -8.95
C THR A 161 -16.18 4.24 -9.49
N SER A 162 -15.14 4.21 -10.34
CA SER A 162 -14.55 2.98 -10.86
C SER A 162 -13.94 2.14 -9.74
N SER A 163 -13.20 2.80 -8.84
CA SER A 163 -12.55 2.22 -7.67
C SER A 163 -13.56 1.50 -6.76
N ARG A 164 -14.68 2.16 -6.44
CA ARG A 164 -15.75 1.57 -5.62
C ARG A 164 -16.36 0.32 -6.26
N LYS A 165 -16.68 0.37 -7.56
CA LYS A 165 -17.24 -0.77 -8.29
C LYS A 165 -16.27 -1.94 -8.38
N SER A 166 -14.99 -1.66 -8.62
CA SER A 166 -13.94 -2.69 -8.69
C SER A 166 -13.83 -3.45 -7.37
N ARG A 167 -13.83 -2.72 -6.25
CA ARG A 167 -13.82 -3.33 -4.91
C ARG A 167 -15.05 -4.19 -4.64
N GLU A 168 -16.26 -3.67 -4.90
CA GLU A 168 -17.50 -4.44 -4.77
C GLU A 168 -17.45 -5.75 -5.58
N HIS A 169 -16.84 -5.72 -6.77
CA HIS A 169 -16.64 -6.93 -7.57
C HIS A 169 -15.62 -7.88 -6.93
N SER A 170 -14.49 -7.37 -6.46
CA SER A 170 -13.43 -8.18 -5.83
C SER A 170 -13.86 -8.83 -4.51
N MET A 171 -14.65 -8.15 -3.67
CA MET A 171 -15.15 -8.69 -2.40
C MET A 171 -16.05 -9.92 -2.59
N ASN A 172 -16.69 -10.04 -3.76
CA ASN A 172 -17.55 -11.17 -4.09
C ASN A 172 -16.80 -12.32 -4.77
N ARG A 173 -15.48 -12.19 -4.97
CA ARG A 173 -14.65 -13.18 -5.65
C ARG A 173 -13.94 -14.10 -4.65
N ASP A 174 -13.78 -15.37 -5.03
CA ASP A 174 -12.98 -16.33 -4.25
C ASP A 174 -11.47 -16.02 -4.40
N SER A 175 -10.87 -15.48 -3.34
CA SER A 175 -9.45 -15.07 -3.30
C SER A 175 -8.47 -16.23 -3.13
N ARG A 176 -8.93 -17.47 -2.93
CA ARG A 176 -8.04 -18.63 -2.68
C ARG A 176 -7.09 -18.93 -3.83
N ASN A 177 -7.49 -18.65 -5.06
CA ASN A 177 -6.61 -18.82 -6.21
C ASN A 177 -5.56 -17.71 -6.27
N ASP A 178 -5.93 -16.48 -5.96
CA ASP A 178 -5.02 -15.33 -5.95
C ASP A 178 -3.94 -15.51 -4.87
N GLU A 179 -4.31 -16.03 -3.68
CA GLU A 179 -3.35 -16.37 -2.63
C GLU A 179 -2.36 -17.46 -3.06
N LYS A 180 -2.83 -18.53 -3.71
CA LYS A 180 -1.95 -19.60 -4.22
C LYS A 180 -0.94 -19.07 -5.23
N GLU A 181 -1.37 -18.18 -6.11
CA GLU A 181 -0.51 -17.60 -7.14
C GLU A 181 0.52 -16.62 -6.53
N ALA A 182 0.13 -15.85 -5.50
CA ALA A 182 1.07 -15.04 -4.73
C ALA A 182 2.13 -15.89 -4.00
N ILE A 183 1.71 -17.03 -3.42
CA ILE A 183 2.63 -18.00 -2.79
C ILE A 183 3.57 -18.63 -3.82
N GLU A 184 3.07 -18.98 -5.02
CA GLU A 184 3.90 -19.53 -6.10
C GLU A 184 4.94 -18.51 -6.56
N PHE A 185 4.54 -17.25 -6.75
CA PHE A 185 5.47 -16.16 -7.06
C PHE A 185 6.52 -15.97 -5.97
N ALA A 186 6.10 -15.96 -4.70
CA ALA A 186 7.01 -15.83 -3.58
C ALA A 186 8.01 -16.98 -3.52
N LYS A 187 7.57 -18.21 -3.80
CA LYS A 187 8.46 -19.38 -3.90
C LYS A 187 9.55 -19.17 -4.96
N MET A 188 9.18 -18.69 -6.15
CA MET A 188 10.16 -18.40 -7.22
C MET A 188 11.20 -17.38 -6.76
N LYS A 189 10.78 -16.30 -6.09
CA LYS A 189 11.72 -15.29 -5.56
C LYS A 189 12.60 -15.83 -4.44
N ILE A 190 12.07 -16.68 -3.56
CA ILE A 190 12.89 -17.33 -2.54
C ILE A 190 13.95 -18.25 -3.18
N GLU A 191 13.62 -18.95 -4.27
CA GLU A 191 14.59 -19.74 -5.05
C GLU A 191 15.66 -18.88 -5.74
N GLU A 192 15.35 -17.61 -6.08
CA GLU A 192 16.33 -16.61 -6.53
C GLU A 192 17.25 -16.10 -5.40
N GLY A 193 16.98 -16.47 -4.15
CA GLY A 193 17.83 -16.19 -2.99
C GLY A 193 17.35 -15.06 -2.08
N PHE A 194 16.08 -14.67 -2.17
CA PHE A 194 15.46 -13.74 -1.21
C PHE A 194 15.04 -14.45 0.09
N ASP A 195 15.31 -13.83 1.24
CA ASP A 195 14.89 -14.33 2.55
C ASP A 195 13.41 -14.03 2.81
N TYR A 196 12.92 -12.87 2.35
CA TYR A 196 11.55 -12.41 2.55
C TYR A 196 10.95 -11.89 1.24
N VAL A 197 9.73 -12.32 0.93
CA VAL A 197 8.89 -11.76 -0.12
C VAL A 197 7.68 -11.11 0.53
N VAL A 198 7.60 -9.78 0.49
CA VAL A 198 6.59 -8.99 1.21
C VAL A 198 5.61 -8.38 0.23
N MET A 199 4.31 -8.60 0.48
CA MET A 199 3.20 -8.16 -0.37
C MET A 199 2.07 -7.51 0.44
N GLY A 200 1.21 -6.76 -0.26
CA GLY A 200 -0.10 -6.31 0.20
C GLY A 200 -1.21 -6.93 -0.66
N HIS A 201 -2.13 -6.11 -1.16
CA HIS A 201 -3.14 -6.36 -2.19
C HIS A 201 -4.25 -7.38 -1.85
N LEU A 202 -3.91 -8.52 -1.25
CA LEU A 202 -4.87 -9.57 -0.94
C LEU A 202 -5.68 -9.29 0.33
N HIS A 203 -5.34 -8.25 1.12
CA HIS A 203 -6.00 -7.91 2.38
C HIS A 203 -6.05 -9.08 3.40
N MET A 204 -5.13 -10.04 3.27
CA MET A 204 -5.10 -11.27 4.06
C MET A 204 -3.75 -11.36 4.76
N PRO A 205 -3.62 -10.85 6.01
CA PRO A 205 -2.35 -10.88 6.71
C PRO A 205 -1.87 -12.32 6.89
N ALA A 206 -0.66 -12.62 6.40
CA ALA A 206 -0.13 -13.98 6.38
C ALA A 206 1.40 -13.98 6.52
N THR A 207 1.91 -14.93 7.30
CA THR A 207 3.35 -15.25 7.36
C THR A 207 3.50 -16.75 7.11
N LEU A 208 4.08 -17.11 5.97
CA LEU A 208 4.26 -18.50 5.57
C LEU A 208 5.74 -18.77 5.29
N LYS A 209 6.31 -19.77 5.96
CA LYS A 209 7.65 -20.26 5.65
C LYS A 209 7.61 -21.10 4.39
N ILE A 210 8.44 -20.76 3.40
CA ILE A 210 8.55 -21.47 2.12
C ILE A 210 10.03 -21.80 1.90
N GLY A 211 10.38 -23.08 2.06
CA GLY A 211 11.78 -23.52 2.01
C GLY A 211 12.64 -22.77 3.03
N ASN A 212 13.60 -21.98 2.53
CA ASN A 212 14.53 -21.20 3.35
C ASN A 212 14.11 -19.74 3.57
N GLY A 213 13.01 -19.29 2.96
CA GLY A 213 12.52 -17.92 3.07
C GLY A 213 11.07 -17.85 3.57
N PHE A 214 10.51 -16.64 3.51
CA PHE A 214 9.16 -16.35 3.98
C PHE A 214 8.36 -15.56 2.95
N TYR A 215 7.13 -15.99 2.72
CA TYR A 215 6.09 -15.16 2.15
C TYR A 215 5.39 -14.39 3.25
N ILE A 216 5.26 -13.08 3.05
CA ILE A 216 4.58 -12.17 3.96
C ILE A 216 3.51 -11.40 3.18
N ASN A 217 2.30 -11.38 3.72
CA ASN A 217 1.28 -10.42 3.34
C ASN A 217 0.98 -9.49 4.52
N THR A 218 1.12 -8.17 4.36
CA THR A 218 0.93 -7.20 5.45
C THR A 218 -0.52 -7.03 5.88
N GLY A 219 -1.48 -7.55 5.10
CA GLY A 219 -2.91 -7.36 5.32
C GLY A 219 -3.36 -5.99 4.85
N ASP A 220 -4.10 -5.27 5.69
CA ASP A 220 -4.69 -3.99 5.30
C ASP A 220 -5.04 -3.10 6.50
N TRP A 221 -5.40 -1.86 6.20
CA TRP A 221 -5.89 -0.85 7.15
C TRP A 221 -7.36 -0.48 6.88
N LEU A 222 -8.12 -1.46 6.43
CA LEU A 222 -9.57 -1.41 6.26
C LEU A 222 -10.26 -2.22 7.36
N TRP A 223 -9.96 -3.52 7.43
CA TRP A 223 -10.63 -4.54 8.23
C TRP A 223 -9.69 -5.11 9.28
N ASN A 224 -8.46 -5.40 8.87
CA ASN A 224 -7.49 -6.08 9.73
C ASN A 224 -6.71 -5.11 10.62
N PHE A 225 -6.41 -3.92 10.11
CA PHE A 225 -5.55 -2.91 10.75
C PHE A 225 -4.20 -3.49 11.15
N THR A 226 -3.54 -4.15 10.21
CA THR A 226 -2.27 -4.83 10.43
C THR A 226 -1.09 -4.08 9.81
N TYR A 227 0.10 -4.30 10.35
CA TYR A 227 1.35 -3.78 9.83
C TYR A 227 2.46 -4.80 10.11
N GLY A 228 3.50 -4.80 9.28
CA GLY A 228 4.70 -5.60 9.48
C GLY A 228 5.76 -4.87 10.27
N VAL A 229 6.52 -5.61 11.09
CA VAL A 229 7.74 -5.12 11.74
C VAL A 229 8.83 -6.15 11.54
N PHE A 230 9.98 -5.70 11.03
CA PHE A 230 11.18 -6.50 10.95
C PHE A 230 12.24 -5.96 11.90
N SER A 231 12.90 -6.85 12.64
CA SER A 231 14.08 -6.55 13.44
C SER A 231 15.12 -7.65 13.27
N ASP A 232 14.90 -8.78 13.93
CA ASP A 232 15.63 -10.03 13.71
C ASP A 232 14.77 -11.02 12.91
N GLU A 233 13.47 -11.05 13.21
CA GLU A 233 12.44 -11.78 12.47
C GLU A 233 11.32 -10.82 12.04
N PHE A 234 10.50 -11.26 11.08
CA PHE A 234 9.37 -10.50 10.59
C PHE A 234 8.10 -10.88 11.35
N GLU A 235 7.43 -9.90 11.93
CA GLU A 235 6.18 -10.08 12.67
C GLU A 235 5.07 -9.22 12.06
N ILE A 236 3.88 -9.81 11.85
CA ILE A 236 2.67 -9.05 11.56
C ILE A 236 1.99 -8.69 12.89
N LYS A 237 1.72 -7.40 13.08
CA LYS A 237 1.08 -6.85 14.28
C LYS A 237 -0.23 -6.19 13.93
N LYS A 238 -1.17 -6.22 14.87
CA LYS A 238 -2.42 -5.47 14.79
C LYS A 238 -2.27 -4.12 15.49
N TRP A 239 -2.73 -3.06 14.84
CA TRP A 239 -2.76 -1.72 15.41
C TRP A 239 -3.70 -1.68 16.62
N LYS A 240 -3.21 -1.10 17.71
CA LYS A 240 -3.99 -0.89 18.93
C LYS A 240 -4.51 0.54 18.93
N PHE A 241 -5.80 0.67 18.67
CA PHE A 241 -6.49 1.96 18.72
C PHE A 241 -6.38 2.57 20.12
N THR A 242 -6.06 3.85 20.16
CA THR A 242 -6.02 4.61 21.42
C THR A 242 -7.34 5.34 21.69
N ASP A 243 -8.15 5.56 20.65
CA ASP A 243 -9.49 6.13 20.76
C ASP A 243 -10.55 5.05 20.49
N GLU A 244 -11.30 4.68 21.54
CA GLU A 244 -12.40 3.71 21.42
C GLU A 244 -13.48 4.13 20.42
N LYS A 245 -13.73 5.43 20.25
CA LYS A 245 -14.71 5.93 19.28
C LYS A 245 -14.20 5.68 17.86
N ALA A 246 -12.93 5.95 17.60
CA ALA A 246 -12.30 5.66 16.33
C ALA A 246 -12.33 4.15 16.05
N GLN A 247 -11.99 3.32 17.04
CA GLN A 247 -12.05 1.86 16.92
C GLN A 247 -13.46 1.37 16.55
N ARG A 248 -14.49 1.81 17.29
CA ARG A 248 -15.88 1.44 17.02
C ARG A 248 -16.39 1.95 15.67
N LEU A 249 -15.82 3.02 15.14
CA LEU A 249 -16.20 3.55 13.83
C LEU A 249 -15.54 2.77 12.68
N LEU A 250 -14.28 2.37 12.88
CA LEU A 250 -13.45 1.74 11.87
C LEU A 250 -13.58 0.21 11.81
N GLN A 251 -14.01 -0.42 12.90
CA GLN A 251 -14.19 -1.88 13.00
C GLN A 251 -15.68 -2.31 12.97
N LYS A 252 -16.55 -1.47 12.42
CA LYS A 252 -17.96 -1.81 12.15
C LYS A 252 -18.11 -2.47 10.79
#